data_AF-A0A813EFJ5-F1
#
_entry.id   AF-A0A813EFJ5-F1
#
_cell.length_a   1.000
_cell.length_b   1.000
_cell.length_c   1.000
_cell.angle_alpha   90.00
_cell.angle_beta   90.00
_cell.angle_gamma   90.00
#
_symmetry.space_group_name_H-M   'P 1'
#
loop_
_entity.id
_entity.type
_entity.pdbx_description
1 polymer ?
#
loop_
_entity_poly.entity_id
_entity_poly.type
_entity_poly.pdbx_seq_one_letter_code
_entity_poly.pdbx_strand_id
1 'polypeptide(L)'
;MCAVMYLMGLLYCTRMGIELLDIVDHYCITYYLLLAVALEACMFTFDFGWRRLVVHVKLATLGNLRTPLGQDVVPSFFWRLAIHFTMPAWCLFLFFYIFSTDVAEPYGGYPSWLQGIGWFCLAALLAVTPLGFARSLKLGTGSTLPPLEQDEAALAAALGIKSSLPPLGQNEEIQESAL
;
A
#
# COMPACT_ATOMS: atom_id res chain seq x y z
N MET A 1 25.06 2.64 -4.26
CA MET A 1 24.13 3.24 -3.27
C MET A 1 24.85 4.18 -2.33
N CYS A 2 25.85 3.74 -1.56
CA CYS A 2 26.51 4.60 -0.55
C CYS A 2 27.15 5.88 -1.11
N ALA A 3 27.88 5.80 -2.24
CA ALA A 3 28.49 6.97 -2.87
C ALA A 3 27.44 7.98 -3.38
N VAL A 4 26.31 7.49 -3.92
CA VAL A 4 25.21 8.33 -4.42
C VAL A 4 24.51 9.03 -3.26
N MET A 5 24.22 8.31 -2.17
CA MET A 5 23.63 8.90 -0.96
C MET A 5 24.56 9.92 -0.32
N TYR A 6 25.87 9.69 -0.31
CA TYR A 6 26.86 10.64 0.18
C TYR A 6 26.90 11.92 -0.67
N LEU A 7 26.93 11.80 -2.00
CA LEU A 7 26.89 12.94 -2.92
C LEU A 7 25.60 13.76 -2.78
N MET A 8 24.44 13.10 -2.64
CA MET A 8 23.16 13.77 -2.41
C MET A 8 23.08 14.41 -1.01
N GLY A 9 23.65 13.76 0.01
CA GLY A 9 23.74 14.28 1.37
C GLY A 9 24.55 15.58 1.45
N LEU A 10 25.65 15.69 0.70
CA LEU A 10 26.48 16.89 0.66
C LEU A 10 25.72 18.14 0.19
N LEU A 11 24.72 17.97 -0.68
CA LEU A 11 23.89 19.07 -1.16
C LEU A 11 23.06 19.71 -0.03
N TYR A 12 22.62 18.89 0.94
CA TYR A 12 21.92 19.36 2.15
C TYR A 12 22.85 19.95 3.23
N CYS A 13 24.17 19.76 3.13
CA CYS A 13 25.15 20.37 4.05
C CYS A 13 25.59 21.79 3.65
N THR A 14 24.99 22.36 2.59
CA THR A 14 25.30 23.71 2.13
C THR A 14 24.61 24.78 2.97
N ARG A 15 24.98 26.07 2.80
CA ARG A 15 24.41 27.19 3.56
C ARG A 15 22.89 27.33 3.40
N MET A 16 22.33 26.87 2.28
CA MET A 16 20.89 26.84 1.99
C MET A 16 20.28 25.44 2.14
N GLY A 17 21.06 24.47 2.61
CA GLY A 17 20.67 23.07 2.65
C GLY A 17 19.50 22.79 3.59
N ILE A 18 19.36 23.55 4.68
CA ILE A 18 18.24 23.41 5.62
C ILE A 18 16.91 23.84 5.00
N GLU A 19 16.88 24.92 4.23
CA GLU A 19 15.68 25.41 3.55
C GLU A 19 15.25 24.43 2.45
N LEU A 20 16.22 23.90 1.71
CA LEU A 20 15.95 22.89 0.69
C LEU A 20 15.45 21.58 1.32
N LEU A 21 16.03 21.14 2.43
CA LEU A 21 15.61 19.93 3.15
C LEU A 21 14.16 20.07 3.62
N ASP A 22 13.80 21.22 4.18
CA ASP A 22 12.45 21.51 4.68
C ASP A 22 11.41 21.48 3.54
N ILE A 23 11.70 22.12 2.39
CA ILE A 23 10.83 22.04 1.21
C ILE A 23 10.71 20.61 0.69
N VAL A 24 11.81 19.89 0.54
CA VAL A 24 11.78 18.52 0.01
C VAL A 24 11.01 17.60 0.96
N ASP A 25 11.18 17.73 2.27
CA ASP A 25 10.45 16.95 3.27
C ASP A 25 8.94 17.23 3.19
N HIS A 26 8.54 18.51 3.14
CA HIS A 26 7.15 18.89 3.05
C HIS A 26 6.48 18.37 1.76
N TYR A 27 7.11 18.57 0.59
CA TYR A 27 6.53 18.14 -0.70
C TYR A 27 6.65 16.64 -0.96
N CYS A 28 7.79 16.01 -0.66
CA CYS A 28 8.04 14.61 -1.01
C CYS A 28 7.63 13.64 0.09
N ILE A 29 7.68 14.03 1.35
CA ILE A 29 7.30 13.14 2.46
C ILE A 29 5.87 13.45 2.83
N THR A 30 5.52 14.68 3.22
CA THR A 30 4.14 14.95 3.65
C THR A 30 3.11 14.72 2.55
N TYR A 31 3.17 15.42 1.42
CA TYR A 31 2.14 15.25 0.37
C TYR A 31 2.12 13.87 -0.26
N TYR A 32 3.28 13.37 -0.70
CA TYR A 32 3.33 12.10 -1.41
C TYR A 32 3.05 10.91 -0.50
N LEU A 33 3.52 10.89 0.76
CA LEU A 33 3.21 9.78 1.68
C LEU A 33 1.72 9.76 2.04
N LEU A 34 1.11 10.92 2.30
CA LEU A 34 -0.34 10.99 2.55
C LEU A 34 -1.15 10.48 1.36
N LEU A 35 -0.79 10.90 0.15
CA LEU A 35 -1.45 10.45 -1.07
C LEU A 35 -1.21 8.96 -1.34
N ALA A 36 0.03 8.47 -1.18
CA ALA A 36 0.40 7.08 -1.39
C ALA A 36 -0.33 6.15 -0.42
N VAL A 37 -0.39 6.50 0.87
CA VAL A 37 -1.14 5.73 1.88
C VAL A 37 -2.64 5.75 1.58
N ALA A 38 -3.20 6.88 1.15
CA ALA A 38 -4.60 6.95 0.75
C ALA A 38 -4.89 6.05 -0.47
N LEU A 39 -4.01 6.04 -1.48
CA LEU A 39 -4.11 5.17 -2.66
C LEU A 39 -3.96 3.69 -2.28
N GLU A 40 -3.01 3.35 -1.42
CA GLU A 40 -2.78 1.98 -0.96
C GLU A 40 -3.98 1.46 -0.15
N ALA A 41 -4.53 2.27 0.75
CA ALA A 41 -5.74 1.94 1.50
C ALA A 41 -6.97 1.77 0.58
N CYS A 42 -7.05 2.57 -0.49
CA CYS A 42 -8.07 2.44 -1.53
C CYS A 42 -7.92 1.11 -2.29
N MET A 43 -6.70 0.79 -2.74
CA MET A 43 -6.37 -0.49 -3.39
C MET A 43 -6.69 -1.68 -2.48
N PHE A 44 -6.33 -1.58 -1.20
CA PHE A 44 -6.63 -2.60 -0.21
C PHE A 44 -8.15 -2.81 -0.02
N THR A 45 -8.92 -1.72 -0.12
CA THR A 45 -10.38 -1.75 0.01
C THR A 45 -11.07 -2.40 -1.18
N PHE A 46 -10.62 -2.13 -2.40
CA PHE A 46 -11.28 -2.60 -3.63
C PHE A 46 -10.76 -3.95 -4.14
N ASP A 47 -9.45 -4.21 -4.05
CA ASP A 47 -8.82 -5.38 -4.68
C ASP A 47 -8.56 -6.53 -3.69
N PHE A 48 -7.89 -6.24 -2.58
CA PHE A 48 -7.40 -7.27 -1.65
C PHE A 48 -8.50 -7.86 -0.76
N GLY A 49 -9.32 -6.99 -0.16
CA GLY A 49 -10.44 -7.39 0.68
C GLY A 49 -10.06 -7.93 2.07
N TRP A 50 -10.96 -7.73 3.03
CA TRP A 50 -10.76 -8.10 4.44
C TRP A 50 -10.47 -9.60 4.66
N ARG A 51 -11.12 -10.48 3.88
CA ARG A 51 -10.99 -11.94 4.03
C ARG A 51 -9.56 -12.43 3.81
N ARG A 52 -8.86 -11.93 2.79
CA ARG A 52 -7.46 -12.30 2.51
C ARG A 52 -6.55 -11.92 3.66
N LEU A 53 -6.70 -10.72 4.22
CA LEU A 53 -5.89 -10.28 5.34
C LEU A 53 -6.06 -11.19 6.56
N VAL A 54 -7.30 -11.56 6.90
CA VAL A 54 -7.55 -12.47 8.03
C VAL A 54 -6.86 -13.82 7.83
N VAL A 55 -6.94 -14.39 6.62
CA VAL A 55 -6.31 -15.68 6.29
C VAL A 55 -4.80 -15.59 6.40
N HIS A 56 -4.16 -14.55 5.86
CA HIS A 56 -2.71 -14.38 5.95
C HIS A 56 -2.22 -14.11 7.37
N VAL A 57 -2.96 -13.35 8.18
CA VAL A 57 -2.62 -13.13 9.60
C VAL A 57 -2.69 -14.44 10.40
N LYS A 58 -3.71 -15.27 10.15
CA LYS A 58 -3.81 -16.59 10.77
C LYS A 58 -2.65 -17.50 10.38
N LEU A 59 -2.30 -17.52 9.09
CA LEU A 59 -1.20 -18.32 8.56
C LEU A 59 0.15 -17.88 9.13
N ALA A 60 0.38 -16.57 9.25
CA ALA A 60 1.61 -16.02 9.84
C ALA A 60 1.76 -16.31 11.34
N THR A 61 0.65 -16.56 12.04
CA THR A 61 0.64 -16.80 13.50
C THR A 61 0.51 -18.30 13.85
N LEU A 62 0.48 -19.17 12.83
CA LEU A 62 0.37 -20.61 13.00
C LEU A 62 1.68 -21.17 13.56
N GLY A 63 1.60 -22.04 14.58
CA GLY A 63 2.77 -22.66 15.21
C GLY A 63 3.37 -21.89 16.40
N ASN A 64 2.74 -20.82 16.88
CA ASN A 64 3.15 -20.16 18.12
C ASN A 64 2.70 -20.96 19.36
N LEU A 65 3.54 -21.04 20.40
CA LEU A 65 3.31 -21.74 21.67
C LEU A 65 2.00 -21.34 22.37
N ARG A 66 1.52 -20.10 22.14
CA ARG A 66 0.26 -19.59 22.72
C ARG A 66 -0.96 -19.74 21.81
N THR A 67 -0.79 -19.93 20.50
CA THR A 67 -1.88 -19.99 19.51
C THR A 67 -1.58 -21.05 18.43
N PRO A 68 -1.70 -22.34 18.76
CA PRO A 68 -1.33 -23.43 17.85
C PRO A 68 -2.19 -23.47 16.57
N LEU A 69 -3.41 -22.92 16.59
CA LEU A 69 -4.34 -22.87 15.46
C LEU A 69 -4.35 -21.52 14.71
N GLY A 70 -3.38 -20.63 14.99
CA GLY A 70 -3.37 -19.27 14.48
C GLY A 70 -4.25 -18.32 15.28
N GLN A 71 -3.93 -17.02 15.23
CA GLN A 71 -4.65 -15.99 15.99
C GLN A 71 -5.67 -15.28 15.11
N ASP A 72 -6.91 -15.19 15.61
CA ASP A 72 -7.96 -14.37 15.03
C ASP A 72 -7.71 -12.88 15.30
N VAL A 73 -7.99 -12.02 14.32
CA VAL A 73 -7.95 -10.56 14.49
C VAL A 73 -9.18 -10.09 15.27
N VAL A 74 -9.04 -10.01 16.60
CA VAL A 74 -10.10 -9.54 17.52
C VAL A 74 -9.67 -8.20 18.12
N PRO A 75 -10.49 -7.13 18.10
CA PRO A 75 -11.85 -7.03 17.55
C PRO A 75 -11.88 -6.74 16.04
N SER A 76 -12.47 -7.65 15.25
CA SER A 76 -12.48 -7.57 13.78
C SER A 76 -13.20 -6.34 13.22
N PHE A 77 -14.27 -5.88 13.90
CA PHE A 77 -15.02 -4.69 13.50
C PHE A 77 -14.18 -3.42 13.58
N PHE A 78 -13.42 -3.24 14.68
CA PHE A 78 -12.57 -2.08 14.88
C PHE A 78 -11.48 -2.00 13.81
N TRP A 79 -10.79 -3.10 13.55
CA TRP A 79 -9.75 -3.16 12.54
C TRP A 79 -10.28 -2.97 11.12
N ARG A 80 -11.47 -3.52 10.82
CA ARG A 80 -12.11 -3.33 9.53
C ARG A 80 -12.48 -1.86 9.30
N LEU A 81 -13.05 -1.19 10.30
CA LEU A 81 -13.38 0.23 10.22
C LEU A 81 -12.11 1.10 10.11
N ALA A 82 -11.09 0.80 10.92
CA ALA A 82 -9.84 1.53 10.92
C ALA A 82 -9.15 1.49 9.54
N ILE A 83 -9.07 0.31 8.92
CA ILE A 83 -8.35 0.13 7.66
C ILE A 83 -9.17 0.61 6.46
N HIS A 84 -10.46 0.28 6.38
CA HIS A 84 -11.27 0.65 5.22
C HIS A 84 -11.77 2.09 5.24
N PHE A 85 -11.97 2.68 6.42
CA PHE A 85 -12.59 3.99 6.54
C PHE A 85 -11.63 5.02 7.13
N THR A 86 -11.07 4.75 8.32
CA THR A 86 -10.26 5.75 9.02
C THR A 86 -8.97 6.09 8.26
N MET A 87 -8.23 5.08 7.77
CA MET A 87 -6.98 5.28 7.04
C MET A 87 -7.16 6.16 5.79
N PRO A 88 -8.01 5.81 4.80
CA PRO A 88 -8.15 6.64 3.62
C PRO A 88 -8.80 8.01 3.94
N ALA A 89 -9.78 8.06 4.83
CA ALA A 89 -10.48 9.31 5.15
C ALA A 89 -9.57 10.32 5.84
N TRP A 90 -8.78 9.89 6.83
CA TRP A 90 -7.91 10.80 7.57
C TRP A 90 -6.71 11.25 6.74
N CYS A 91 -6.11 10.35 5.95
CA CYS A 91 -5.03 10.70 5.03
C CYS A 91 -5.48 11.69 3.95
N LEU A 92 -6.66 11.48 3.34
CA LEU A 92 -7.22 12.43 2.37
C LEU A 92 -7.57 13.76 3.03
N PHE A 93 -8.19 13.74 4.22
CA PHE A 93 -8.52 14.97 4.95
C PHE A 93 -7.27 15.80 5.24
N LEU A 94 -6.22 15.19 5.79
CA LEU A 94 -4.96 15.87 6.06
C LEU A 94 -4.31 16.38 4.76
N PHE A 95 -4.38 15.62 3.68
CA PHE A 95 -3.84 16.03 2.38
C PHE A 95 -4.54 17.29 1.88
N PHE A 96 -5.88 17.32 1.88
CA PHE A 96 -6.64 18.50 1.47
C PHE A 96 -6.43 19.68 2.40
N TYR A 97 -6.31 19.44 3.70
CA TYR A 97 -6.02 20.48 4.68
C TYR A 97 -4.68 21.16 4.36
N ILE A 98 -3.60 20.38 4.22
CA ILE A 98 -2.25 20.89 3.94
C ILE A 98 -2.18 21.53 2.56
N PHE A 99 -2.86 20.94 1.57
CA PHE A 99 -3.00 21.54 0.24
C PHE A 99 -3.67 22.91 0.30
N SER A 100 -4.74 23.05 1.08
CA SER A 100 -5.44 24.33 1.22
C SER A 100 -4.60 25.38 1.92
N THR A 101 -3.78 24.99 2.91
CA THR A 101 -2.90 25.92 3.62
C THR A 101 -1.78 26.42 2.72
N ASP A 102 -1.17 25.56 1.91
CA ASP A 102 -0.07 25.97 1.01
C ASP A 102 -0.53 26.79 -0.19
N VAL A 103 -1.79 26.64 -0.60
CA VAL A 103 -2.41 27.50 -1.63
C VAL A 103 -2.70 28.88 -1.07
N ALA A 104 -3.08 28.98 0.21
CA ALA A 104 -3.35 30.26 0.86
C ALA A 104 -2.07 31.03 1.19
N GLU A 105 -1.04 30.34 1.67
CA GLU A 105 0.24 30.93 2.05
C GLU A 105 1.39 30.05 1.56
N PRO A 106 2.32 30.57 0.72
CA PRO A 106 3.46 29.80 0.26
C PRO A 106 4.26 29.25 1.44
N TYR A 107 4.53 27.94 1.41
CA TYR A 107 5.20 27.24 2.50
C TYR A 107 6.48 27.97 2.95
N GLY A 108 6.56 28.32 4.24
CA GLY A 108 7.71 28.96 4.87
C GLY A 108 8.09 30.35 4.33
N GLY A 109 7.30 30.96 3.44
CA GLY A 109 7.66 32.22 2.78
C GLY A 109 8.90 32.12 1.88
N TYR A 110 9.26 30.90 1.47
CA TYR A 110 10.45 30.64 0.66
C TYR A 110 10.35 31.22 -0.75
N PRO A 111 11.48 31.54 -1.41
CA PRO A 111 11.46 32.07 -2.77
C PRO A 111 10.87 31.05 -3.76
N SER A 112 10.14 31.54 -4.76
CA SER A 112 9.34 30.72 -5.70
C SER A 112 10.14 29.65 -6.46
N TRP A 113 11.44 29.88 -6.70
CA TRP A 113 12.29 28.89 -7.34
C TRP A 113 12.52 27.64 -6.48
N LEU A 114 12.59 27.81 -5.16
CA LEU A 114 12.76 26.71 -4.20
C LEU A 114 11.47 25.87 -4.15
N GLN A 115 10.32 26.54 -4.16
CA GLN A 115 9.02 25.89 -4.23
C GLN A 115 8.83 25.12 -5.55
N GLY A 116 9.36 25.63 -6.67
CA GLY A 116 9.37 24.93 -7.95
C GLY A 116 10.12 23.59 -7.91
N ILE A 117 11.20 23.50 -7.13
CA ILE A 117 11.94 22.24 -6.91
C ILE A 117 11.06 21.23 -6.15
N GLY A 118 10.36 21.68 -5.10
CA GLY A 118 9.43 20.84 -4.34
C GLY A 118 8.33 20.24 -5.23
N TRP A 119 7.68 21.07 -6.04
CA TRP A 119 6.68 20.62 -7.01
C TRP A 119 7.23 19.64 -8.05
N PHE A 120 8.46 19.88 -8.54
CA PHE A 120 9.11 18.96 -9.47
C PHE A 120 9.38 17.59 -8.84
N CYS A 121 9.90 17.55 -7.62
CA CYS A 121 10.15 16.30 -6.92
C CYS A 121 8.85 15.54 -6.60
N LEU A 122 7.79 16.24 -6.16
CA LEU A 122 6.47 15.65 -5.97
C LEU A 122 5.92 15.07 -7.28
N ALA A 123 6.00 15.81 -8.38
CA ALA A 123 5.55 15.35 -9.69
C ALA A 123 6.34 14.11 -10.16
N ALA A 124 7.65 14.08 -9.93
CA ALA A 124 8.49 12.92 -10.25
C ALA A 124 8.08 11.67 -9.45
N LEU A 125 7.84 11.81 -8.14
CA LEU A 125 7.38 10.70 -7.29
C LEU A 125 5.98 10.23 -7.69
N LEU A 126 5.06 11.17 -7.92
CA LEU A 126 3.69 10.86 -8.31
C LEU A 126 3.62 10.18 -9.68
N ALA A 127 4.56 10.50 -10.60
CA ALA A 127 4.66 9.85 -11.90
C ALA A 127 5.10 8.37 -11.79
N VAL A 128 5.81 7.95 -10.74
CA VAL A 128 6.25 6.55 -10.58
C VAL A 128 5.05 5.61 -10.46
N THR A 129 3.99 5.99 -9.75
CA THR A 129 2.80 5.17 -9.51
C THR A 129 2.06 4.78 -10.82
N PRO A 130 1.62 5.73 -11.68
CA PRO A 130 0.98 5.39 -12.95
C PRO A 130 1.96 4.77 -13.95
N LEU A 131 3.26 5.10 -13.91
CA LEU A 131 4.26 4.43 -14.74
C LEU A 131 4.42 2.95 -14.37
N GLY A 132 4.38 2.63 -13.08
CA GLY A 132 4.37 1.26 -12.57
C GLY A 132 3.14 0.51 -13.07
N PHE A 133 1.96 1.10 -12.91
CA PHE A 133 0.69 0.52 -13.39
C PHE A 133 0.66 0.33 -14.92
N ALA A 134 1.07 1.34 -15.69
CA ALA A 134 1.13 1.27 -17.15
C ALA A 134 2.13 0.22 -17.66
N ARG A 135 3.27 0.05 -16.96
CA ARG A 135 4.20 -1.05 -17.25
C ARG A 135 3.58 -2.39 -16.92
N SER A 136 2.95 -2.54 -15.76
CA SER A 136 2.26 -3.79 -15.38
C SER A 136 1.21 -4.20 -16.42
N LEU A 137 0.40 -3.26 -16.90
CA LEU A 137 -0.55 -3.48 -17.99
C LEU A 137 0.12 -3.93 -19.30
N LYS A 138 1.21 -3.28 -19.71
CA LYS A 138 1.91 -3.61 -20.96
C LYS A 138 2.63 -4.96 -20.91
N LEU A 139 3.14 -5.35 -19.75
CA LEU A 139 3.79 -6.65 -19.57
C LEU A 139 2.80 -7.81 -19.43
N GLY A 140 1.48 -7.55 -19.49
CA GLY A 140 0.44 -8.59 -19.43
C GLY A 140 0.51 -9.44 -18.17
N THR A 141 1.15 -8.93 -17.12
CA THR A 141 1.27 -9.63 -15.85
C THR A 141 -0.10 -9.53 -15.21
N GLY A 142 -0.90 -10.60 -15.31
CA GLY A 142 -2.16 -10.71 -14.58
C GLY A 142 -1.95 -10.56 -13.07
N SER A 143 -3.04 -10.60 -12.30
CA SER A 143 -2.94 -10.53 -10.84
C SER A 143 -1.93 -11.56 -10.34
N THR A 144 -0.85 -11.07 -9.72
CA THR A 144 0.23 -11.91 -9.18
C THR A 144 -0.22 -12.62 -7.89
N LEU A 145 -1.43 -12.35 -7.42
CA LEU A 145 -2.01 -12.96 -6.25
C LEU A 145 -2.71 -14.27 -6.64
N PRO A 146 -2.42 -15.39 -5.95
CA PRO A 146 -3.17 -16.63 -6.16
C PRO A 146 -4.66 -16.40 -5.84
N PRO A 147 -5.57 -17.18 -6.44
CA PRO A 147 -6.98 -17.12 -6.09
C PRO A 147 -7.18 -17.42 -4.59
N LEU A 148 -8.12 -16.70 -3.98
CA LEU A 148 -8.41 -16.72 -2.53
C LEU A 148 -8.63 -18.14 -1.99
N GLU A 149 -9.20 -19.01 -2.83
CA GLU A 149 -9.47 -20.41 -2.52
C GLU A 149 -8.20 -21.23 -2.29
N GLN A 150 -7.08 -20.91 -2.96
CA GLN A 150 -5.79 -21.58 -2.73
C GLN A 150 -5.19 -21.20 -1.38
N ASP A 151 -5.33 -19.94 -0.96
CA ASP A 151 -4.87 -19.47 0.36
C ASP A 151 -5.69 -20.09 1.50
N GLU A 152 -7.01 -20.20 1.31
CA GLU A 152 -7.90 -20.90 2.27
C GLU A 152 -7.60 -22.41 2.32
N ALA A 153 -7.28 -23.04 1.18
CA ALA A 153 -6.86 -24.44 1.12
C ALA A 153 -5.49 -24.68 1.79
N ALA A 154 -4.53 -23.77 1.61
CA ALA A 154 -3.23 -23.82 2.28
C ALA A 154 -3.37 -23.71 3.80
N LEU A 155 -4.26 -22.83 4.28
CA LEU A 155 -4.58 -22.71 5.71
C LEU A 155 -5.27 -23.99 6.24
N ALA A 156 -6.23 -24.55 5.49
CA ALA A 156 -6.91 -25.80 5.88
C ALA A 156 -5.94 -26.98 5.97
N ALA A 157 -5.01 -27.09 5.01
CA ALA A 157 -3.93 -28.08 5.02
C ALA A 157 -2.99 -27.89 6.22
N ALA A 158 -2.60 -26.65 6.53
CA ALA A 158 -1.73 -26.33 7.67
C ALA A 158 -2.38 -26.62 9.03
N LEU A 159 -3.72 -26.53 9.11
CA LEU A 159 -4.49 -26.82 10.32
C LEU A 159 -4.89 -28.30 10.46
N GLY A 160 -4.64 -29.14 9.44
CA GLY A 160 -5.04 -30.54 9.45
C GLY A 160 -6.57 -30.76 9.39
N ILE A 161 -7.33 -29.74 8.99
CA ILE A 161 -8.80 -29.80 8.88
C ILE A 161 -9.13 -30.09 7.41
N LYS A 162 -9.88 -31.17 7.14
CA LYS A 162 -10.32 -31.53 5.77
C LYS A 162 -11.19 -30.39 5.22
N SER A 163 -10.69 -29.68 4.21
CA SER A 163 -11.38 -28.56 3.57
C SER A 163 -12.77 -28.99 3.08
N SER A 164 -13.83 -28.30 3.52
CA SER A 164 -15.21 -28.56 3.10
C SER A 164 -15.58 -27.93 1.74
N LEU A 165 -14.59 -27.42 0.98
CA LEU A 165 -14.79 -26.91 -0.37
C LEU A 165 -14.22 -27.91 -1.39
N PRO A 166 -14.99 -28.29 -2.43
CA PRO A 166 -14.53 -29.22 -3.45
C PRO A 166 -13.34 -28.62 -4.21
N PRO A 167 -12.33 -29.44 -4.58
CA PRO A 167 -11.19 -28.98 -5.36
C PRO A 167 -11.66 -28.50 -6.74
N LEU A 168 -11.30 -27.26 -7.09
CA LEU A 168 -11.57 -26.62 -8.38
C LEU A 168 -10.67 -27.23 -9.45
N GLY A 169 -11.05 -28.44 -9.88
CA GLY A 169 -10.41 -29.24 -10.92
C GLY A 169 -11.25 -30.45 -11.35
N GLN A 170 -12.39 -30.70 -10.72
CA GLN A 170 -13.24 -31.86 -11.04
C GLN A 170 -14.53 -31.50 -11.79
N ASN A 171 -14.83 -30.21 -12.01
CA ASN A 171 -16.05 -29.78 -12.67
C ASN A 171 -15.94 -29.67 -14.20
N GLU A 172 -14.72 -29.62 -14.78
CA GLU A 172 -14.56 -29.65 -16.24
C GLU A 172 -14.63 -31.09 -16.80
N GLU A 173 -14.10 -32.11 -16.10
CA GLU A 173 -14.18 -33.51 -16.56
C GLU A 173 -15.59 -34.13 -16.47
N ILE A 174 -16.43 -33.64 -15.55
CA ILE A 174 -17.82 -34.15 -15.41
C ILE A 174 -18.72 -33.59 -16.53
N GLN A 175 -18.37 -32.45 -17.12
CA GLN A 175 -19.18 -31.83 -18.17
C GLN A 175 -18.88 -32.41 -19.56
N GLU A 176 -17.67 -32.95 -19.79
CA GLU A 176 -17.29 -33.60 -21.05
C GLU A 176 -17.70 -35.09 -21.14
N SER A 177 -18.06 -35.72 -20.02
CA SER A 177 -18.59 -37.09 -19.97
C SER A 177 -20.12 -37.17 -19.99
N ALA A 178 -20.81 -36.02 -20.03
CA ALA A 178 -22.26 -35.89 -20.07
C ALA A 178 -22.80 -35.30 -21.40
N LEU A 179 -21.94 -35.13 -22.41
CA LEU A 179 -22.29 -34.86 -23.81
C LEU A 179 -21.79 -36.01 -24.70
#